data_AF-A0A2M7R0J3-F1
#
_entry.id   AF-A0A2M7R0J3-F1
#
_cell.length_a   1.000
_cell.length_b   1.000
_cell.length_c   1.000
_cell.angle_alpha   90.00
_cell.angle_beta   90.00
_cell.angle_gamma   90.00
#
_symmetry.space_group_name_H-M   'P 1'
#
loop_
_entity.id
_entity.type
_entity.pdbx_description
1 polymer ?
#
loop_
_entity_poly.entity_id
_entity_poly.type
_entity_poly.pdbx_seq_one_letter_code
_entity_poly.pdbx_strand_id
1 'polypeptide(L)' 'MRSVANVVLSEMITELLKELGEECSKTLKLLSQLEIEDLAPEQVASILAELGAAVVHLHAHTDGLQELINDEIERL' A
#
# COMPACT_ATOMS: atom_id res chain seq x y z
N MET A 1 -1.32 -34.95 16.55
CA MET A 1 -1.22 -34.19 15.28
C MET A 1 -2.11 -32.95 15.44
N ARG A 2 -1.55 -31.75 15.53
CA ARG A 2 -2.36 -30.52 15.55
C ARG A 2 -2.81 -30.25 14.12
N SER A 3 -4.13 -30.21 13.91
CA SER A 3 -4.71 -29.70 12.66
C SER A 3 -4.27 -28.25 12.52
N VAL A 4 -3.56 -27.92 11.44
CA VAL A 4 -3.33 -26.52 11.07
C VAL A 4 -4.67 -26.04 10.53
N ALA A 5 -5.42 -25.29 11.34
CA ALA A 5 -6.62 -24.62 10.85
C ALA A 5 -6.17 -23.71 9.70
N ASN A 6 -6.77 -23.89 8.52
CA ASN A 6 -6.51 -23.00 7.40
C ASN A 6 -7.18 -21.66 7.71
N VAL A 7 -6.40 -20.71 8.20
CA VAL A 7 -6.85 -19.36 8.53
C VAL A 7 -7.03 -18.62 7.20
N VAL A 8 -8.27 -18.26 6.90
CA VAL A 8 -8.63 -17.49 5.69
C VAL A 8 -9.11 -16.13 6.14
N LEU A 9 -8.44 -15.07 5.68
CA LEU A 9 -8.84 -13.69 5.92
C LEU A 9 -10.20 -13.40 5.29
N SER A 10 -10.94 -12.42 5.81
CA SER A 10 -12.13 -11.93 5.14
C SER A 10 -11.81 -11.36 3.76
N GLU A 11 -12.75 -11.50 2.82
CA GLU A 11 -12.59 -11.01 1.44
C GLU A 11 -12.33 -9.49 1.43
N MET A 12 -13.00 -8.75 2.31
CA MET A 12 -12.81 -7.31 2.48
C MET A 12 -11.37 -6.97 2.89
N ILE A 13 -10.84 -7.56 3.97
CA ILE A 13 -9.45 -7.29 4.39
C ILE A 13 -8.46 -7.73 3.32
N THR A 14 -8.72 -8.85 2.64
CA THR A 14 -7.85 -9.34 1.58
C THR A 14 -7.71 -8.31 0.45
N GLU A 15 -8.82 -7.72 0.00
CA GLU A 15 -8.78 -6.70 -1.05
C GLU A 15 -8.12 -5.40 -0.56
N LEU A 16 -8.45 -4.92 0.66
CA LEU A 16 -7.83 -3.71 1.22
C LEU A 16 -6.31 -3.84 1.37
N LEU A 17 -5.81 -5.00 1.83
CA LEU A 17 -4.38 -5.25 1.95
C LEU A 17 -3.69 -5.36 0.58
N LYS A 18 -4.40 -5.88 -0.43
CA LYS A 18 -3.92 -5.94 -1.81
C LYS A 18 -3.80 -4.53 -2.39
N GLU A 19 -4.82 -3.70 -2.26
CA GLU A 19 -4.79 -2.29 -2.70
C GLU A 19 -3.70 -1.49 -2.01
N LEU A 20 -3.54 -1.65 -0.68
CA LEU A 20 -2.44 -1.05 0.06
C LEU A 20 -1.08 -1.50 -0.49
N GLY A 21 -0.93 -2.79 -0.79
CA GLY A 21 0.29 -3.34 -1.39
C GLY A 21 0.61 -2.76 -2.77
N GLU A 22 -0.40 -2.58 -3.61
CA GLU A 22 -0.27 -1.97 -4.93
C GLU A 22 0.19 -0.50 -4.82
N GLU A 23 -0.42 0.29 -3.94
CA GLU A 23 -0.04 1.69 -3.75
C GLU A 23 1.33 1.84 -3.07
N CYS A 24 1.70 0.94 -2.15
CA CYS A 24 3.06 0.86 -1.60
C CYS A 24 4.10 0.59 -2.69
N SER A 25 3.82 -0.37 -3.58
CA SER A 25 4.72 -0.72 -4.69
C SER A 25 4.90 0.47 -5.65
N LYS A 26 3.82 1.17 -5.98
CA LYS A 26 3.86 2.38 -6.81
C LYS A 26 4.68 3.49 -6.14
N THR A 27 4.50 3.70 -4.84
CA THR A 27 5.27 4.70 -4.08
C THR A 27 6.77 4.39 -4.11
N LEU A 28 7.16 3.15 -3.84
CA LEU A 28 8.56 2.72 -3.89
C LEU A 28 9.16 2.91 -5.30
N LYS A 29 8.38 2.59 -6.35
CA LYS A 29 8.81 2.82 -7.73
C LYS A 29 9.09 4.30 -8.01
N LEU A 30 8.19 5.20 -7.60
CA LEU A 30 8.36 6.65 -7.79
C LEU A 30 9.57 7.17 -7.01
N LEU A 31 9.77 6.71 -5.78
CA LEU A 31 10.97 7.05 -5.00
C LEU A 31 12.25 6.58 -5.71
N SER A 32 12.29 5.35 -6.22
CA SER A 32 13.44 4.84 -6.97
C SER A 32 13.70 5.62 -8.27
N GLN A 33 12.66 6.17 -8.91
CA GLN A 33 12.83 7.02 -10.09
C GLN A 33 13.52 8.34 -9.76
N LEU A 34 13.29 8.91 -8.57
CA LEU A 34 13.97 10.13 -8.11
C LEU A 34 15.47 9.92 -7.84
N GLU A 35 15.92 8.66 -7.71
CA GLU A 35 17.34 8.33 -7.52
C GLU A 35 18.13 8.29 -8.84
N ILE A 36 17.45 8.39 -10.00
CA ILE A 36 18.10 8.41 -11.31
C ILE A 36 18.85 9.75 -11.49
N GLU A 37 20.11 9.68 -11.89
CA GLU A 37 20.93 10.86 -12.22
C GLU A 37 20.43 11.55 -13.50
N ASP A 38 20.69 12.86 -13.64
CA ASP A 38 20.41 13.65 -14.84
C ASP A 38 18.94 13.73 -15.30
N LEU A 39 17.98 13.61 -14.38
CA LEU A 39 16.57 13.87 -14.69
C LEU A 39 16.34 15.32 -15.14
N ALA A 40 15.59 15.49 -16.23
CA ALA A 40 15.12 16.81 -16.62
C ALA A 40 14.12 17.37 -15.58
N PRO A 41 14.07 18.70 -15.38
CA PRO A 41 13.15 19.31 -14.41
C PRO A 41 11.69 18.89 -14.59
N GLU A 42 11.24 18.71 -15.83
CA GLU A 42 9.87 18.28 -16.14
C GLU A 42 9.61 16.83 -15.71
N GLN A 43 10.61 15.95 -15.79
CA GLN A 43 10.51 14.58 -15.30
C GLN A 43 10.40 14.54 -13.78
N VAL A 44 11.23 15.33 -13.09
CA VAL A 44 11.15 15.47 -11.62
C VAL A 44 9.78 15.99 -11.20
N ALA A 45 9.26 17.02 -11.86
CA ALA A 45 7.94 17.57 -11.57
C ALA A 45 6.82 16.53 -11.76
N SER A 46 6.89 15.73 -12.83
CA SER A 46 5.93 14.63 -13.07
C SER A 46 5.99 13.57 -11.98
N ILE A 47 7.19 13.10 -11.63
CA ILE A 47 7.39 12.08 -10.58
C ILE A 47 6.88 12.59 -9.23
N LEU A 48 7.16 13.85 -8.87
CA LEU A 48 6.68 14.44 -7.62
C LEU A 48 5.16 14.62 -7.60
N ALA A 49 4.53 14.97 -8.72
CA ALA A 49 3.07 15.06 -8.81
C ALA A 49 2.41 13.70 -8.59
N GLU A 50 2.94 12.66 -9.22
CA GLU A 50 2.47 11.28 -9.03
C GLU A 50 2.72 10.77 -7.62
N LEU A 51 3.88 11.09 -7.04
CA LEU A 51 4.20 10.74 -5.66
C LEU A 51 3.26 11.43 -4.66
N GLY A 52 2.92 12.71 -4.91
CA GLY A 52 1.94 13.42 -4.10
C GLY A 52 0.57 12.73 -4.12
N ALA A 53 0.10 12.28 -5.29
CA ALA A 53 -1.12 11.49 -5.39
C ALA A 53 -1.01 10.13 -4.67
N ALA A 54 0.13 9.44 -4.81
CA ALA A 54 0.38 8.17 -4.13
C ALA A 54 0.36 8.30 -2.60
N VAL A 55 0.91 9.39 -2.05
CA VAL A 55 0.84 9.69 -0.61
C VAL A 55 -0.61 9.89 -0.14
N VAL A 56 -1.44 10.59 -0.92
CA VAL A 56 -2.87 10.76 -0.59
C VAL A 56 -3.60 9.42 -0.62
N HIS A 57 -3.33 8.58 -1.61
CA HIS A 57 -3.92 7.24 -1.68
C HIS A 57 -3.46 6.33 -0.53
N LEU A 58 -2.17 6.34 -0.18
CA LEU A 58 -1.66 5.62 0.99
C LEU A 58 -2.35 6.07 2.27
N HIS A 59 -2.56 7.38 2.44
CA HIS A 59 -3.31 7.89 3.58
C HIS A 59 -4.74 7.32 3.59
N ALA A 60 -5.44 7.33 2.46
CA ALA A 60 -6.79 6.78 2.36
C ALA A 60 -6.84 5.26 2.64
N HIS A 61 -5.89 4.48 2.13
CA HIS A 61 -5.83 3.02 2.37
C HIS A 61 -5.43 2.67 3.80
N THR A 62 -4.73 3.55 4.51
CA THR A 62 -4.30 3.31 5.89
C THR A 62 -5.25 3.87 6.94
N ASP A 63 -6.15 4.77 6.55
CA ASP A 63 -7.16 5.34 7.44
C ASP A 63 -8.14 4.26 7.92
N GLY A 64 -8.23 4.05 9.24
CA GLY A 64 -9.04 3.01 9.87
C GLY A 64 -8.61 1.55 9.62
N LEU A 65 -7.63 1.29 8.73
CA LEU A 65 -7.21 -0.07 8.39
C LEU A 65 -6.65 -0.84 9.59
N GLN A 66 -5.99 -0.14 10.53
CA GLN A 66 -5.49 -0.76 11.77
C GLN A 66 -6.61 -1.43 12.57
N GLU A 67 -7.77 -0.78 12.66
CA GLU A 67 -8.91 -1.28 13.42
C GLU A 67 -9.49 -2.51 12.73
N LEU A 68 -9.65 -2.47 11.41
CA LEU A 68 -10.09 -3.62 10.62
C LEU A 68 -9.13 -4.81 10.72
N ILE A 69 -7.82 -4.57 10.78
CA ILE A 69 -6.82 -5.62 11.01
C ILE A 69 -7.00 -6.23 12.41
N ASN A 70 -7.27 -5.42 13.44
CA ASN A 70 -7.49 -5.92 14.80
C ASN A 70 -8.79 -6.74 14.89
N ASP A 71 -9.88 -6.25 14.31
CA ASP A 71 -11.16 -6.98 14.23
C ASP A 71 -10.98 -8.33 13.54
N GLU A 72 -10.17 -8.36 12.47
CA GLU A 72 -9.84 -9.57 11.75
C GLU A 72 -9.01 -10.54 12.60
N ILE A 73 -8.07 -10.05 13.43
CA ILE A 73 -7.30 -10.86 14.38
C ILE A 73 -8.21 -11.46 15.46
N GLU A 74 -9.14 -10.67 16.01
CA GLU A 74 -10.08 -11.14 17.04
C GLU A 74 -11.03 -12.24 16.54
N ARG A 75 -11.29 -12.27 15.22
CA ARG A 75 -12.11 -13.29 14.55
C ARG A 75 -11.42 -14.66 14.46
N LEU A 76 -10.08 -14.71 14.50
CA LEU A 76 -9.25 -15.90 14.26
C LEU A 76 -9.03 -16.75 15.53
#